data_AF-A0A7X7I4Z7-F1
#
_entry.id   AF-A0A7X7I4Z7-F1
#
_cell.length_a   1.000
_cell.length_b   1.000
_cell.length_c   1.000
_cell.angle_alpha   90.00
_cell.angle_beta   90.00
_cell.angle_gamma   90.00
#
_symmetry.space_group_name_H-M   'P 1'
#
loop_
_entity.id
_entity.type
_entity.pdbx_description
1 polymer ?
#
loop_
_entity_poly.entity_id
_entity_poly.type
_entity_poly.pdbx_seq_one_letter_code
_entity_poly.pdbx_strand_id
1 'polypeptide(L)'
;AMVRQDACIVGGLLAVARNPVKAGYLQENAAPGAIKLAIGLGKAVKAVRSGGGDAVTEAILSVLPGEVLCRGRVDAVDRFTAGGMDSGTAYVGEYSVSFWREYMTVEHGEEERLATFPDLITVVDAETGMTIGSSEIASDMDVIVIAVSRRRLLLGAGMRSPDLFEPVEKVIGKKMLQYLDL
;
A
#
# COMPACT_ATOMS: atom_id res chain seq x y z
N ALA A 1 -3.69 14.58 15.85
CA ALA A 1 -5.11 14.92 16.10
C ALA A 1 -5.43 16.31 15.55
N MET A 2 -4.82 17.38 16.08
CA MET A 2 -5.10 18.79 15.72
C MET A 2 -5.16 19.06 14.20
N VAL A 3 -4.09 18.76 13.45
CA VAL A 3 -4.04 19.00 11.99
C VAL A 3 -5.21 18.36 11.21
N ARG A 4 -5.62 17.13 11.58
CA ARG A 4 -6.74 16.46 10.90
C ARG A 4 -8.09 17.07 11.29
N GLN A 5 -8.24 17.48 12.56
CA GLN A 5 -9.43 18.19 13.02
C GLN A 5 -9.54 19.56 12.34
N ASP A 6 -8.44 20.29 12.21
CA ASP A 6 -8.39 21.57 11.53
C ASP A 6 -8.77 21.43 10.05
N ALA A 7 -8.32 20.36 9.38
CA ALA A 7 -8.73 20.06 8.01
C ALA A 7 -10.25 19.88 7.87
N CYS A 8 -10.94 19.29 8.85
CA CYS A 8 -12.40 19.21 8.86
C CYS A 8 -13.06 20.60 8.98
N ILE A 9 -12.44 21.52 9.72
CA ILE A 9 -12.96 22.88 9.93
C ILE A 9 -12.77 23.74 8.66
N VAL A 10 -11.64 23.61 7.97
CA VAL A 10 -11.29 24.47 6.81
C VAL A 10 -11.82 23.96 5.45
N GLY A 11 -12.75 22.99 5.46
CA GLY A 11 -13.38 22.50 4.23
C GLY A 11 -12.63 21.35 3.53
N GLY A 12 -11.81 20.59 4.26
CA GLY A 12 -11.29 19.28 3.84
C GLY A 12 -9.83 19.26 3.38
N LEU A 13 -9.22 20.41 3.06
CA LEU A 13 -7.82 20.48 2.63
C LEU A 13 -7.03 21.50 3.46
N LEU A 14 -5.91 21.04 4.02
CA LEU A 14 -4.97 21.89 4.77
C LEU A 14 -3.54 21.59 4.33
N ALA A 15 -2.83 22.60 3.87
CA ALA A 15 -1.39 22.49 3.61
C ALA A 15 -0.60 22.62 4.91
N VAL A 16 0.35 21.72 5.15
CA VAL A 16 1.08 21.65 6.42
C VAL A 16 2.58 21.63 6.14
N ALA A 17 3.30 22.60 6.69
CA ALA A 17 4.76 22.60 6.78
C ALA A 17 5.14 22.49 8.25
N ARG A 18 5.82 21.41 8.64
CA ARG A 18 6.20 21.13 10.03
C ARG A 18 7.51 20.37 10.08
N ASN A 19 8.09 20.31 11.27
CA ASN A 19 9.31 19.54 11.58
C ASN A 19 10.48 19.91 10.65
N PRO A 20 10.94 21.17 10.60
CA PRO A 20 12.17 21.50 9.90
C PRO A 20 13.32 20.69 10.51
N VAL A 21 14.09 20.02 9.67
CA VAL A 21 15.20 19.15 10.07
C VAL A 21 16.44 19.48 9.26
N LYS A 22 17.61 19.13 9.80
CA LYS A 22 18.89 19.31 9.12
C LYS A 22 19.00 18.35 7.93
N ALA A 23 19.76 18.73 6.91
CA ALA A 23 20.00 17.88 5.74
C ALA A 23 20.62 16.51 6.13
N GLY A 24 21.57 16.48 7.08
CA GLY A 24 22.15 15.24 7.58
C GLY A 24 21.12 14.29 8.21
N TYR A 25 20.15 14.84 8.94
CA TYR A 25 19.05 14.04 9.49
C TYR A 25 18.22 13.37 8.38
N LEU A 26 17.95 14.08 7.28
CA LEU A 26 17.24 13.52 6.12
C LEU A 26 18.05 12.43 5.42
N GLN A 27 19.37 12.59 5.31
CA GLN A 27 20.24 11.58 4.70
C GLN A 27 20.15 10.25 5.47
N GLU A 28 20.07 10.31 6.80
CA GLU A 28 20.01 9.12 7.67
C GLU A 28 18.58 8.53 7.80
N ASN A 29 17.55 9.39 7.86
CA ASN A 29 16.21 8.96 8.28
C ASN A 29 15.14 8.97 7.18
N ALA A 30 15.36 9.66 6.06
CA ALA A 30 14.41 9.69 4.95
C ALA A 30 14.59 8.48 4.02
N ALA A 31 13.96 8.53 2.85
CA ALA A 31 14.20 7.59 1.75
C ALA A 31 14.80 8.30 0.52
N PRO A 32 16.08 8.74 0.57
CA PRO A 32 16.72 9.40 -0.56
C PRO A 32 16.60 8.57 -1.84
N GLY A 33 16.15 9.20 -2.94
CA GLY A 33 15.96 8.52 -4.23
C GLY A 33 14.59 7.88 -4.45
N ALA A 34 13.72 7.79 -3.43
CA ALA A 34 12.38 7.19 -3.58
C ALA A 34 11.53 7.90 -4.66
N ILE A 35 11.57 9.24 -4.72
CA ILE A 35 10.86 10.00 -5.77
C ILE A 35 11.44 9.72 -7.17
N LYS A 36 12.77 9.57 -7.28
CA LYS A 36 13.41 9.22 -8.56
C LYS A 36 13.00 7.82 -9.02
N LEU A 37 12.93 6.86 -8.09
CA LEU A 37 12.44 5.50 -8.34
C LEU A 37 10.97 5.53 -8.81
N ALA A 38 10.09 6.24 -8.10
CA ALA A 38 8.68 6.39 -8.48
C ALA A 38 8.50 7.01 -9.88
N ILE A 39 9.29 8.04 -10.22
CA ILE A 39 9.28 8.64 -11.56
C ILE A 39 9.73 7.61 -12.62
N GLY A 40 10.77 6.81 -12.33
CA GLY A 40 11.25 5.75 -13.21
C GLY A 40 10.18 4.68 -13.46
N LEU A 41 9.55 4.19 -12.39
CA LEU A 41 8.45 3.25 -12.45
C LEU A 41 7.28 3.80 -13.29
N GLY A 42 6.86 5.04 -13.04
CA GLY A 42 5.78 5.67 -13.79
C GLY A 42 6.08 5.80 -15.28
N LYS A 43 7.35 6.04 -15.66
CA LYS A 43 7.76 6.05 -17.07
C LYS A 43 7.67 4.65 -17.71
N ALA A 44 8.12 3.61 -17.00
CA ALA A 44 8.04 2.24 -17.47
C ALA A 44 6.58 1.79 -17.68
N VAL A 45 5.72 2.01 -16.68
CA VAL A 45 4.29 1.70 -16.75
C VAL A 45 3.61 2.48 -17.88
N LYS A 46 3.88 3.78 -18.00
CA LYS A 46 3.27 4.62 -19.05
C LYS A 46 3.61 4.13 -20.46
N ALA A 47 4.81 3.59 -20.67
CA ALA A 47 5.25 3.10 -21.98
C ALA A 47 4.47 1.86 -22.45
N VAL A 48 3.94 1.06 -21.52
CA VAL A 48 3.27 -0.22 -21.84
C VAL A 48 1.77 -0.21 -21.52
N ARG A 49 1.22 0.90 -21.02
CA ARG A 49 -0.16 1.00 -20.49
C ARG A 49 -1.24 0.49 -21.45
N SER A 50 -1.08 0.66 -22.75
CA SER A 50 -2.05 0.16 -23.74
C SER A 50 -2.10 -1.36 -23.85
N GLY A 51 -1.15 -2.07 -23.24
CA GLY A 51 -1.11 -3.53 -23.15
C GLY A 51 -1.91 -4.12 -21.99
N GLY A 52 -2.61 -3.29 -21.20
CA GLY A 52 -3.48 -3.74 -20.10
C GLY A 52 -2.72 -4.22 -18.85
N GLY A 53 -3.43 -4.95 -17.99
CA GLY A 53 -2.93 -5.37 -16.66
C GLY A 53 -1.67 -6.21 -16.70
N ASP A 54 -1.55 -7.12 -17.66
CA ASP A 54 -0.39 -8.02 -17.77
C ASP A 54 0.89 -7.26 -18.14
N ALA A 55 0.83 -6.45 -19.20
CA ALA A 55 1.98 -5.64 -19.61
C ALA A 55 2.42 -4.66 -18.52
N VAL A 56 1.45 -4.03 -17.82
CA VAL A 56 1.77 -3.13 -16.70
C VAL A 56 2.38 -3.90 -15.53
N THR A 57 1.85 -5.07 -15.19
CA THR A 57 2.39 -5.92 -14.11
C THR A 57 3.83 -6.32 -14.41
N GLU A 58 4.11 -6.78 -15.63
CA GLU A 58 5.48 -7.10 -16.06
C GLU A 58 6.42 -5.88 -15.97
N ALA A 59 5.96 -4.71 -16.41
CA ALA A 59 6.75 -3.47 -16.29
C ALA A 59 7.01 -3.07 -14.84
N ILE A 60 6.03 -3.22 -13.94
CA ILE A 60 6.22 -3.01 -12.50
C ILE A 60 7.31 -3.95 -11.98
N LEU A 61 7.18 -5.24 -12.27
CA LEU A 61 8.09 -6.29 -11.78
C LEU A 61 9.52 -6.16 -12.36
N SER A 62 9.66 -5.57 -13.55
CA SER A 62 10.97 -5.26 -14.14
C SER A 62 11.75 -4.18 -13.39
N VAL A 63 11.04 -3.25 -12.72
CA VAL A 63 11.63 -2.13 -11.99
C VAL A 63 11.72 -2.43 -10.49
N LEU A 64 10.66 -3.01 -9.94
CA LEU A 64 10.55 -3.42 -8.55
C LEU A 64 10.45 -4.95 -8.51
N PRO A 65 11.53 -5.66 -8.15
CA PRO A 65 11.52 -7.12 -8.12
C PRO A 65 10.54 -7.60 -7.05
N GLY A 66 9.29 -7.83 -7.43
CA GLY A 66 8.21 -8.34 -6.59
C GLY A 66 7.70 -9.65 -7.13
N GLU A 67 6.47 -9.99 -6.77
CA GLU A 67 5.76 -11.14 -7.28
C GLU A 67 4.26 -10.84 -7.36
N VAL A 68 3.56 -11.56 -8.24
CA VAL A 68 2.10 -11.62 -8.24
C VAL A 68 1.69 -12.64 -7.19
N LEU A 69 0.92 -12.21 -6.19
CA LEU A 69 0.41 -13.09 -5.14
C LEU A 69 -0.87 -13.81 -5.58
N CYS A 70 -1.77 -13.09 -6.23
CA CYS A 70 -2.98 -13.66 -6.79
C CYS A 70 -3.55 -12.84 -7.94
N ARG A 71 -4.43 -13.48 -8.71
CA ARG A 71 -5.25 -12.86 -9.76
C ARG A 71 -6.66 -13.41 -9.64
N GLY A 72 -7.66 -12.54 -9.75
CA GLY A 72 -9.04 -12.97 -9.76
C GLY A 72 -10.01 -11.80 -9.66
N ARG A 73 -11.30 -12.15 -9.66
CA ARG A 73 -12.37 -11.21 -9.42
C ARG A 73 -12.48 -10.93 -7.93
N VAL A 74 -12.72 -9.67 -7.56
CA VAL A 74 -13.06 -9.30 -6.18
C VAL A 74 -14.48 -9.77 -5.87
N ASP A 75 -14.61 -10.68 -4.92
CA ASP A 75 -15.90 -11.24 -4.52
C ASP A 75 -16.67 -10.28 -3.62
N ALA A 76 -15.99 -9.72 -2.62
CA ALA A 76 -16.58 -8.82 -1.65
C ALA A 76 -15.54 -7.81 -1.13
N VAL A 77 -16.03 -6.66 -0.66
CA VAL A 77 -15.20 -5.70 0.08
C VAL A 77 -15.96 -5.23 1.32
N ASP A 78 -15.47 -5.62 2.49
CA ASP A 78 -15.99 -5.13 3.76
C ASP A 78 -15.30 -3.82 4.12
N ARG A 79 -16.08 -2.77 4.40
CA ARG A 79 -15.57 -1.43 4.69
C ARG A 79 -16.15 -0.88 5.98
N PHE A 80 -15.30 -0.22 6.75
CA PHE A 80 -15.71 0.59 7.89
C PHE A 80 -14.78 1.79 8.05
N THR A 81 -15.33 2.87 8.60
CA THR A 81 -14.54 4.07 8.92
C THR A 81 -14.38 4.17 10.43
N ALA A 82 -13.14 4.16 10.90
CA ALA A 82 -12.80 4.35 12.31
C ALA A 82 -11.72 5.42 12.45
N GLY A 83 -11.93 6.39 13.37
CA GLY A 83 -10.97 7.48 13.59
C GLY A 83 -10.70 8.35 12.34
N GLY A 84 -11.67 8.45 11.43
CA GLY A 84 -11.57 9.21 10.18
C GLY A 84 -10.68 8.54 9.12
N MET A 85 -10.49 7.22 9.20
CA MET A 85 -9.71 6.44 8.24
C MET A 85 -10.53 5.23 7.78
N ASP A 86 -10.62 5.05 6.47
CA ASP A 86 -11.29 3.91 5.87
C ASP A 86 -10.41 2.66 6.00
N SER A 87 -11.04 1.61 6.49
CA SER A 87 -10.42 0.32 6.79
C SER A 87 -11.31 -0.79 6.32
N GLY A 88 -10.75 -1.96 6.09
CA GLY A 88 -11.53 -3.06 5.55
C GLY A 88 -10.70 -4.20 5.01
N THR A 89 -11.39 -5.11 4.34
CA THR A 89 -10.80 -6.28 3.68
C THR A 89 -11.49 -6.49 2.34
N ALA A 90 -10.69 -6.61 1.28
CA ALA A 90 -11.16 -7.10 -0.01
C ALA A 90 -10.85 -8.60 -0.14
N TYR A 91 -11.79 -9.34 -0.72
CA TYR A 91 -11.68 -10.79 -0.91
C TYR A 91 -11.56 -11.11 -2.40
N VAL A 92 -10.56 -11.91 -2.76
CA VAL A 92 -10.27 -12.34 -4.13
C VAL A 92 -10.07 -13.86 -4.10
N GLY A 93 -11.14 -14.62 -4.30
CA GLY A 93 -11.11 -16.08 -4.11
C GLY A 93 -10.71 -16.44 -2.67
N GLU A 94 -9.66 -17.24 -2.52
CA GLU A 94 -9.14 -17.66 -1.22
C GLU A 94 -8.23 -16.61 -0.56
N TYR A 95 -8.02 -15.47 -1.20
CA TYR A 95 -7.14 -14.41 -0.72
C TYR A 95 -7.92 -13.30 -0.03
N SER A 96 -7.38 -12.80 1.08
CA SER A 96 -7.88 -11.60 1.75
C SER A 96 -6.82 -10.50 1.77
N VAL A 97 -7.23 -9.29 1.39
CA VAL A 97 -6.37 -8.10 1.29
C VAL A 97 -6.91 -7.04 2.24
N SER A 98 -6.29 -6.91 3.41
CA SER A 98 -6.72 -5.91 4.40
C SER A 98 -6.14 -4.53 4.07
N PHE A 99 -6.83 -3.47 4.49
CA PHE A 99 -6.35 -2.11 4.31
C PHE A 99 -6.72 -1.20 5.49
N TRP A 100 -5.87 -0.20 5.70
CA TRP A 100 -6.09 0.96 6.56
C TRP A 100 -5.57 2.19 5.82
N ARG A 101 -6.41 2.73 4.92
CA ARG A 101 -6.08 3.62 3.79
C ARG A 101 -5.10 3.07 2.76
N GLU A 102 -4.06 2.39 3.21
CA GLU A 102 -3.13 1.63 2.37
C GLU A 102 -3.37 0.13 2.59
N TYR A 103 -3.01 -0.70 1.61
CA TYR A 103 -3.06 -2.16 1.78
C TYR A 103 -2.04 -2.59 2.84
N MET A 104 -2.52 -3.36 3.81
CA MET A 104 -1.78 -3.72 5.03
C MET A 104 -1.31 -5.17 5.02
N THR A 105 -2.17 -6.10 4.62
CA THR A 105 -1.83 -7.53 4.59
C THR A 105 -2.42 -8.21 3.37
N VAL A 106 -1.74 -9.26 2.90
CA VAL A 106 -2.32 -10.27 2.00
C VAL A 106 -2.19 -11.64 2.68
N GLU A 107 -3.30 -12.35 2.79
CA GLU A 107 -3.36 -13.69 3.38
C GLU A 107 -4.07 -14.64 2.42
N HIS A 108 -3.67 -15.91 2.44
CA HIS A 108 -4.27 -16.99 1.69
C HIS A 108 -4.89 -18.00 2.68
N GLY A 109 -6.21 -18.15 2.64
CA GLY A 109 -6.96 -18.83 3.70
C GLY A 109 -6.78 -18.15 5.07
N GLU A 110 -6.94 -18.92 6.14
CA GLU A 110 -6.85 -18.42 7.52
C GLU A 110 -5.42 -18.45 8.11
N GLU A 111 -4.51 -19.25 7.53
CA GLU A 111 -3.24 -19.59 8.18
C GLU A 111 -1.99 -18.98 7.51
N GLU A 112 -2.07 -18.60 6.22
CA GLU A 112 -0.90 -18.20 5.45
C GLU A 112 -0.85 -16.68 5.22
N ARG A 113 0.17 -16.02 5.80
CA ARG A 113 0.48 -14.61 5.54
C ARG A 113 1.48 -14.49 4.39
N LEU A 114 1.06 -13.86 3.30
CA LEU A 114 1.89 -13.68 2.10
C LEU A 114 2.64 -12.34 2.07
N ALA A 115 2.01 -11.27 2.54
CA ALA A 115 2.63 -9.95 2.60
C ALA A 115 2.14 -9.15 3.80
N THR A 116 3.03 -8.35 4.40
CA THR A 116 2.71 -7.45 5.52
C THR A 116 3.37 -6.10 5.28
N PHE A 117 2.58 -5.01 5.30
CA PHE A 117 3.10 -3.64 5.26
C PHE A 117 4.21 -3.47 6.30
N PRO A 118 5.40 -2.92 5.93
CA PRO A 118 5.66 -2.03 4.79
C PRO A 118 6.16 -2.74 3.51
N ASP A 119 5.94 -4.05 3.37
CA ASP A 119 5.97 -4.62 2.02
C ASP A 119 4.96 -3.83 1.16
N LEU A 120 5.38 -3.43 -0.05
CA LEU A 120 4.47 -2.72 -0.95
C LEU A 120 3.47 -3.74 -1.48
N ILE A 121 2.21 -3.58 -1.10
CA ILE A 121 1.09 -4.32 -1.67
C ILE A 121 0.36 -3.35 -2.61
N THR A 122 0.22 -3.73 -3.87
CA THR A 122 -0.55 -2.95 -4.84
C THR A 122 -1.53 -3.84 -5.57
N VAL A 123 -2.70 -3.29 -5.84
CA VAL A 123 -3.74 -3.95 -6.64
C VAL A 123 -3.79 -3.26 -7.98
N VAL A 124 -3.76 -4.04 -9.06
CA VAL A 124 -3.81 -3.56 -10.43
C VAL A 124 -5.08 -4.09 -11.07
N ASP A 125 -5.83 -3.21 -11.73
CA ASP A 125 -6.95 -3.56 -12.59
C ASP A 125 -6.45 -4.41 -13.76
N ALA A 126 -6.95 -5.63 -13.89
CA ALA A 126 -6.45 -6.62 -14.84
C ALA A 126 -6.70 -6.22 -16.30
N GLU A 127 -7.70 -5.38 -16.56
CA GLU A 127 -8.05 -4.91 -17.91
C GLU A 127 -7.22 -3.68 -18.29
N THR A 128 -7.26 -2.64 -17.46
CA THR A 128 -6.72 -1.31 -17.77
C THR A 128 -5.26 -1.13 -17.36
N GLY A 129 -4.75 -1.98 -16.46
CA GLY A 129 -3.43 -1.84 -15.84
C GLY A 129 -3.32 -0.64 -14.90
N MET A 130 -4.43 -0.04 -14.47
CA MET A 130 -4.41 1.03 -13.48
C MET A 130 -4.28 0.46 -12.07
N THR A 131 -3.52 1.14 -11.21
CA THR A 131 -3.50 0.80 -9.78
C THR A 131 -4.82 1.19 -9.15
N ILE A 132 -5.39 0.30 -8.34
CA ILE A 132 -6.66 0.51 -7.63
C ILE A 132 -6.34 0.88 -6.18
N GLY A 133 -6.69 2.10 -5.77
CA GLY A 133 -6.58 2.51 -4.38
C GLY A 133 -7.53 1.73 -3.47
N SER A 134 -7.19 1.60 -2.20
CA SER A 134 -8.05 0.88 -1.23
C SER A 134 -9.42 1.53 -1.07
N SER A 135 -9.59 2.83 -1.37
CA SER A 135 -10.89 3.51 -1.38
C SER A 135 -11.73 3.19 -2.63
N GLU A 136 -11.11 2.68 -3.68
CA GLU A 136 -11.71 2.46 -5.00
C GLU A 136 -12.03 0.98 -5.26
N ILE A 137 -11.33 0.05 -4.61
CA ILE A 137 -11.56 -1.40 -4.79
C ILE A 137 -13.02 -1.80 -4.49
N ALA A 138 -13.66 -2.50 -5.40
CA ALA A 138 -15.06 -2.91 -5.26
C ALA A 138 -15.26 -4.34 -5.77
N SER A 139 -16.37 -4.96 -5.37
CA SER A 139 -16.82 -6.23 -5.94
C SER A 139 -16.90 -6.17 -7.46
N ASP A 140 -16.73 -7.33 -8.09
CA ASP A 140 -16.76 -7.55 -9.53
C ASP A 140 -15.62 -6.92 -10.34
N MET A 141 -14.62 -6.30 -9.69
CA MET A 141 -13.38 -5.89 -10.35
C MET A 141 -12.47 -7.10 -10.59
N ASP A 142 -11.93 -7.25 -11.80
CA ASP A 142 -10.86 -8.21 -12.07
C ASP A 142 -9.51 -7.59 -11.73
N VAL A 143 -8.77 -8.21 -10.80
CA VAL A 143 -7.56 -7.62 -10.24
C VAL A 143 -6.35 -8.56 -10.23
N ILE A 144 -5.18 -7.96 -10.20
CA ILE A 144 -3.87 -8.59 -10.00
C ILE A 144 -3.27 -7.98 -8.72
N VAL A 145 -3.00 -8.81 -7.72
CA VAL A 145 -2.39 -8.38 -6.46
C VAL A 145 -0.90 -8.65 -6.51
N ILE A 146 -0.10 -7.60 -6.36
CA ILE A 146 1.36 -7.64 -6.45
C ILE A 146 1.94 -7.28 -5.08
N ALA A 147 2.99 -8.00 -4.67
CA ALA A 147 3.77 -7.65 -3.49
C ALA A 147 5.25 -7.42 -3.82
N VAL A 148 5.86 -6.42 -3.20
CA VAL A 148 7.30 -6.18 -3.22
C VAL A 148 7.80 -6.11 -1.78
N SER A 149 8.74 -7.00 -1.44
CA SER A 149 9.32 -7.03 -0.10
C SER A 149 9.94 -5.68 0.27
N ARG A 150 9.66 -5.21 1.48
CA ARG A 150 10.25 -4.00 2.10
C ARG A 150 11.77 -3.98 2.07
N ARG A 151 12.40 -5.15 2.09
CA ARG A 151 13.87 -5.31 2.01
C ARG A 151 14.44 -4.84 0.67
N ARG A 152 13.59 -4.70 -0.36
CA ARG A 152 13.95 -4.23 -1.71
C ARG A 152 13.45 -2.81 -1.99
N LEU A 153 12.89 -2.13 -0.99
CA LEU A 153 12.34 -0.79 -1.11
C LEU A 153 13.21 0.25 -0.41
N LEU A 154 13.20 1.47 -0.95
CA LEU A 154 13.76 2.65 -0.30
C LEU A 154 12.76 3.17 0.74
N LEU A 155 12.96 2.79 2.00
CA LEU A 155 12.07 3.13 3.12
C LEU A 155 12.77 4.01 4.15
N GLY A 156 12.05 5.05 4.60
CA GLY A 156 12.50 5.91 5.69
C GLY A 156 12.54 5.17 7.03
N ALA A 157 13.28 5.71 7.99
CA ALA A 157 13.51 5.11 9.31
C ALA A 157 12.21 4.83 10.07
N GLY A 158 11.15 5.63 9.84
CA GLY A 158 9.84 5.40 10.46
C GLY A 158 9.26 4.01 10.19
N MET A 159 9.51 3.42 9.02
CA MET A 159 9.03 2.07 8.71
C MET A 159 9.72 0.96 9.51
N ARG A 160 10.70 1.31 10.34
CA ARG A 160 11.40 0.43 11.27
C ARG A 160 11.02 0.66 12.74
N SER A 161 10.06 1.55 13.01
CA SER A 161 9.63 1.88 14.38
C SER A 161 8.41 1.04 14.77
N PRO A 162 8.53 0.11 15.74
CA PRO A 162 7.42 -0.75 16.17
C PRO A 162 6.18 0.03 16.64
N ASP A 163 6.39 1.14 17.34
CA ASP A 163 5.33 2.01 17.90
C ASP A 163 4.36 2.53 16.83
N LEU A 164 4.79 2.62 15.56
CA LEU A 164 3.94 3.07 14.46
C LEU A 164 2.97 1.98 13.96
N PHE A 165 3.23 0.70 14.29
CA PHE A 165 2.42 -0.44 13.86
C PHE A 165 1.40 -0.88 14.90
N GLU A 166 1.62 -0.64 16.20
CA GLU A 166 0.64 -1.00 17.24
C GLU A 166 -0.78 -0.44 16.99
N PRO A 167 -0.96 0.81 16.52
CA PRO A 167 -2.29 1.32 16.20
C PRO A 167 -2.91 0.60 15.01
N VAL A 168 -2.11 0.14 14.04
CA VAL A 168 -2.57 -0.63 12.87
C VAL A 168 -3.23 -1.90 13.38
N GLU A 169 -2.52 -2.67 14.22
CA GLU A 169 -3.00 -3.96 14.76
C GLU A 169 -4.34 -3.83 15.47
N LYS A 170 -4.53 -2.75 16.25
CA LYS A 170 -5.78 -2.45 16.96
C LYS A 170 -6.93 -2.15 16.01
N VAL A 171 -6.67 -1.51 14.87
CA VAL A 171 -7.71 -1.11 13.91
C VAL A 171 -8.08 -2.27 12.99
N ILE A 172 -7.11 -2.96 12.40
CA ILE A 172 -7.38 -4.04 11.43
C ILE A 172 -7.55 -5.41 12.09
N GLY A 173 -7.22 -5.56 13.38
CA GLY A 173 -7.34 -6.82 14.11
C GLY A 173 -6.34 -7.90 13.69
N LYS A 174 -5.26 -7.51 12.99
CA LYS A 174 -4.22 -8.42 12.48
C LYS A 174 -2.90 -8.12 13.18
N LYS A 175 -2.15 -9.18 13.53
CA LYS A 175 -0.78 -9.04 14.03
C LYS A 175 0.12 -8.61 12.87
N MET A 176 0.72 -7.44 13.00
CA MET A 176 1.68 -6.85 12.07
C MET A 176 3.09 -7.13 12.56
N LEU A 177 3.40 -6.77 13.81
CA LEU A 177 4.75 -6.84 14.38
C LEU A 177 5.33 -8.25 14.38
N GLN A 178 4.49 -9.27 14.55
CA GLN A 178 4.91 -10.68 14.46
C GLN A 178 5.58 -11.04 13.13
N TYR A 179 5.24 -10.34 12.04
CA TYR A 179 5.74 -10.60 10.69
C TYR A 179 6.82 -9.60 10.24
N LEU A 180 7.21 -8.69 11.15
CA LEU A 180 8.20 -7.68 10.88
C LEU A 180 9.46 -7.94 11.71
N ASP A 181 10.57 -8.25 11.05
CA ASP A 181 11.91 -8.23 11.67
C ASP A 181 12.33 -6.76 11.95
N LEU A 182 11.76 -6.14 12.98
CA LEU A 182 12.08 -4.77 13.44
C LEU A 182 12.99 -4.76 14.67
#